data_AF-W1F7S7-F1
#
_entry.id   AF-W1F7S7-F1
#
_cell.length_a   1.000
_cell.length_b   1.000
_cell.length_c   1.000
_cell.angle_alpha   90.00
_cell.angle_beta   90.00
_cell.angle_gamma   90.00
#
_symmetry.space_group_name_H-M   'P 1'
#
loop_
_entity.id
_entity.type
_entity.pdbx_description
1 polymer ?
#
loop_
_entity_poly.entity_id
_entity_poly.type
_entity_poly.pdbx_seq_one_letter_code
_entity_poly.pdbx_strand_id
1 'polypeptide(L)' 'MSKRYFVTGTDTEVGKTVASCALLQAAKAVGYRTAGYKPVASGSEKDPGRLT' A
#
# COMPACT_ATOMS: atom_id res chain seq x y z
N MET A 1 -3.78 14.68 -14.71
CA MET A 1 -3.61 14.84 -13.25
C MET A 1 -3.67 13.47 -12.60
N SER A 2 -2.70 13.09 -11.76
CA SER A 2 -2.75 11.84 -11.00
C SER A 2 -3.57 12.02 -9.71
N LYS A 3 -4.49 11.09 -9.44
CA LYS A 3 -5.24 11.05 -8.17
C LYS A 3 -4.36 10.42 -7.08
N ARG A 4 -4.37 10.97 -5.87
CA ARG A 4 -3.61 10.48 -4.71
C ARG A 4 -4.53 10.41 -3.50
N TYR A 5 -4.47 9.28 -2.79
CA TYR A 5 -5.29 9.02 -1.62
C TYR A 5 -4.39 8.57 -0.47
N PHE A 6 -4.69 9.04 0.75
CA PHE A 6 -4.03 8.60 1.97
C PHE A 6 -4.97 7.70 2.77
N VAL A 7 -4.56 6.45 3.00
CA VAL A 7 -5.34 5.48 3.78
C VAL A 7 -4.80 5.44 5.21
N THR A 8 -5.58 6.00 6.15
CA THR A 8 -5.30 5.95 7.58
C THR A 8 -6.18 4.92 8.30
N GLY A 9 -6.04 4.78 9.61
CA GLY A 9 -6.89 3.92 10.43
C GLY A 9 -6.81 4.33 11.90
N THR A 10 -7.80 3.92 12.67
CA THR A 10 -7.97 4.31 14.08
C THR A 10 -6.97 3.62 15.01
N ASP A 11 -6.45 2.46 14.61
CA ASP A 11 -5.46 1.70 15.36
C ASP A 11 -4.53 0.92 14.40
N THR A 12 -3.59 0.16 14.94
CA THR A 12 -2.81 -0.87 14.27
C THR A 12 -3.70 -2.07 13.91
N GLU A 13 -3.30 -2.84 12.89
CA GLU A 13 -4.00 -4.09 12.48
C GLU A 13 -5.50 -4.00 12.09
N VAL A 14 -6.10 -2.81 12.08
CA VAL A 14 -7.52 -2.57 11.68
C VAL A 14 -7.82 -2.82 10.19
N GLY A 15 -6.96 -3.51 9.45
CA GLY A 15 -7.21 -3.88 8.05
C GLY A 15 -6.78 -2.86 7.00
N LYS A 16 -5.99 -1.83 7.35
CA LYS A 16 -5.50 -0.80 6.40
C LYS A 16 -4.84 -1.39 5.15
N THR A 17 -4.04 -2.44 5.30
CA THR A 17 -3.37 -3.12 4.17
C THR A 17 -4.39 -3.75 3.23
N VAL A 18 -5.37 -4.48 3.76
CA VAL A 18 -6.44 -5.13 2.97
C VAL A 18 -7.28 -4.07 2.26
N ALA A 19 -7.69 -3.01 2.96
CA ALA A 19 -8.45 -1.91 2.39
C ALA A 19 -7.68 -1.20 1.26
N SER A 20 -6.38 -0.94 1.45
CA SER A 20 -5.53 -0.33 0.42
C SER A 20 -5.43 -1.21 -0.82
N CYS A 21 -5.22 -2.52 -0.64
CA CYS A 21 -5.18 -3.48 -1.75
C CYS A 21 -6.51 -3.53 -2.51
N ALA A 22 -7.65 -3.60 -1.80
CA ALA A 22 -8.97 -3.62 -2.42
C ALA A 22 -9.22 -2.35 -3.24
N LEU A 23 -8.83 -1.19 -2.73
CA LEU A 23 -9.00 0.09 -3.41
C LEU A 23 -8.16 0.17 -4.70
N LEU A 24 -6.92 -0.33 -4.66
CA LEU A 24 -6.05 -0.44 -5.85
C LEU A 24 -6.61 -1.44 -6.87
N GLN A 25 -7.11 -2.60 -6.42
CA GLN A 25 -7.71 -3.61 -7.29
C GLN A 25 -8.97 -3.09 -7.97
N ALA A 26 -9.86 -2.42 -7.23
CA ALA A 26 -11.06 -1.79 -7.79
C ALA A 26 -10.72 -0.70 -8.81
N ALA A 27 -9.75 0.17 -8.49
CA ALA A 27 -9.30 1.20 -9.41
C ALA A 27 -8.66 0.61 -10.69
N LYS A 28 -7.87 -0.46 -10.56
CA LYS A 28 -7.33 -1.20 -11.71
C LYS A 28 -8.45 -1.83 -12.56
N ALA A 29 -9.48 -2.38 -11.93
CA ALA A 29 -10.61 -3.02 -12.62
C ALA A 29 -11.39 -2.03 -13.51
N VAL A 30 -11.41 -0.75 -13.15
CA VAL A 30 -12.04 0.32 -13.97
C VAL A 30 -11.04 1.04 -14.89
N GLY A 31 -9.86 0.45 -15.13
CA GLY A 31 -8.90 0.92 -16.14
C GLY A 31 -7.85 1.93 -15.64
N TYR A 32 -7.76 2.21 -14.34
CA TYR A 32 -6.71 3.08 -13.83
C TYR A 32 -5.36 2.37 -13.72
N ARG A 33 -4.28 3.08 -14.05
CA ARG A 33 -2.93 2.73 -13.61
C ARG A 33 -2.76 3.15 -12.15
N THR A 34 -2.45 2.19 -11.29
CA THR A 34 -2.41 2.39 -9.83
C THR A 34 -1.08 1.96 -9.24
N ALA A 35 -0.66 2.61 -8.15
CA ALA A 35 0.49 2.21 -7.35
C ALA A 35 0.16 2.33 -5.86
N GLY A 36 0.50 1.30 -5.08
CA GLY A 36 0.49 1.37 -3.62
C GLY A 36 1.84 1.88 -3.11
N TYR A 37 1.82 2.72 -2.07
CA TYR A 37 3.03 3.29 -1.48
C TYR A 37 3.00 3.19 0.04
N LYS A 38 4.04 2.59 0.63
CA LYS A 38 4.23 2.47 2.07
C LYS A 38 5.65 2.95 2.40
N PRO A 39 5.85 4.24 2.74
CA PRO A 39 7.18 4.81 2.95
C PRO A 39 7.89 4.21 4.17
N VAL A 40 7.13 3.81 5.18
CA VAL A 40 7.64 3.24 6.43
C VAL A 40 6.96 1.91 6.66
N ALA A 41 7.75 0.84 6.64
CA ALA A 41 7.30 -0.51 6.98
C ALA A 41 7.97 -0.93 8.29
N SER A 42 7.16 -1.28 9.29
CA SER A 42 7.63 -2.00 10.48
C SER A 42 7.79 -3.48 10.15
N GLY A 43 8.73 -4.17 10.81
CA GLY A 43 8.97 -5.61 10.63
C GLY A 43 9.68 -5.99 9.34
N SER A 44 10.17 -5.02 8.56
CA SER A 44 11.06 -5.30 7.43
C SER A 44 12.49 -5.47 7.95
N GLU A 45 12.97 -6.71 8.00
CA GLU A 45 14.39 -6.97 8.22
C GLU A 45 15.16 -6.59 6.95
N LYS A 46 16.26 -5.84 7.13
CA LYS A 46 17.24 -5.68 6.06
C LYS A 46 18.01 -6.99 5.98
N ASP A 47 17.75 -7.79 4.96
CA ASP A 47 18.57 -8.96 4.65
C ASP A 47 19.97 -8.46 4.21
N PRO A 48 21.04 -8.70 4.99
CA PRO A 48 22.40 -8.26 4.65
C PRO A 48 22.97 -8.96 3.41
N GLY A 49 22.39 -10.09 2.99
CA GLY A 49 22.81 -10.85 1.81
C GLY A 49 22.05 -10.51 0.54
N ARG A 50 20.95 -9.75 0.63
CA ARG A 50 20.16 -9.36 -0.53
C ARG A 50 20.69 -8.06 -1.11
N LEU A 51 21.57 -8.18 -2.11
CA LEU A 51 21.91 -7.09 -3.01
C LEU A 51 20.64 -6.66 -3.75
N THR A 52 20.03 -5.57 -3.32
CA THR A 52 18.99 -4.84 -4.06
C THR A 52 19.59 -4.18 -5.29
#